data_AF-A0A2R4M3D9-F1
#
_entry.id   AF-A0A2R4M3D9-F1
#
_cell.length_a   1.000
_cell.length_b   1.000
_cell.length_c   1.000
_cell.angle_alpha   90.00
_cell.angle_beta   90.00
_cell.angle_gamma   90.00
#
_symmetry.space_group_name_H-M   'P 1'
#
loop_
_entity.id
_entity.type
_entity.pdbx_description
1 polymer ?
#
loop_
_entity_poly.entity_id
_entity_poly.type
_entity_poly.pdbx_seq_one_letter_code
_entity_poly.pdbx_strand_id
1 'polypeptide(L)'
;MTQIQTPPFSLRPATLFDAHAIAEVQVAVWQSAYRDILPAALIERMTVADRENGWGKILTAYAQSGRGAVVVAEHAGVVVGFLSCGDQRDEELLTSFPGEFSAIYVADSAQRQGIGRALMGEGARALTAIGHAAAALWVLSENAGARGFYQALGGVVSAERVDGQNGEGLDEIAYGWADLTEICAI
;
A
#
# COMPACT_ATOMS: atom_id res chain seq x y z
N MET A 1 8.32 -23.56 -25.52
CA MET A 1 9.22 -22.48 -25.04
C MET A 1 8.34 -21.28 -24.76
N THR A 2 7.93 -21.08 -23.52
CA THR A 2 7.14 -19.91 -23.12
C THR A 2 8.08 -18.72 -23.10
N GLN A 3 7.89 -17.77 -24.01
CA GLN A 3 8.62 -16.50 -23.93
C GLN A 3 8.20 -15.81 -22.64
N ILE A 4 9.17 -15.58 -21.75
CA ILE A 4 8.98 -14.75 -20.57
C ILE A 4 8.88 -13.32 -21.11
N GLN A 5 7.64 -12.85 -21.30
CA GLN A 5 7.40 -11.46 -21.65
C GLN A 5 7.79 -10.63 -20.44
N THR A 6 8.88 -9.86 -20.55
CA THR A 6 9.29 -8.94 -19.48
C THR A 6 8.09 -8.05 -19.16
N PRO A 7 7.65 -7.98 -17.89
CA PRO A 7 6.56 -7.10 -17.53
C PRO A 7 6.93 -5.68 -17.99
N PRO A 8 5.95 -4.89 -18.48
CA PRO A 8 6.22 -3.57 -19.04
C PRO A 8 6.66 -2.56 -17.96
N PHE A 9 6.86 -2.97 -16.71
CA PHE A 9 7.21 -2.14 -15.58
C PHE A 9 8.42 -2.71 -14.83
N SER A 10 9.11 -1.85 -14.09
CA SER A 10 10.17 -2.21 -13.14
C SER A 10 9.81 -1.80 -11.74
N LEU A 11 10.28 -2.56 -10.74
CA LEU A 11 10.18 -2.18 -9.34
C LEU A 11 11.54 -1.73 -8.83
N ARG A 12 11.56 -0.71 -7.98
CA ARG A 12 12.78 -0.27 -7.28
C ARG A 12 12.45 0.36 -5.93
N PRO A 13 13.41 0.38 -4.99
CA PRO A 13 13.29 1.21 -3.80
C PRO A 13 13.04 2.68 -4.17
N ALA A 14 12.13 3.32 -3.45
CA ALA A 14 11.90 4.75 -3.56
C ALA A 14 13.07 5.51 -2.92
N THR A 15 13.33 6.69 -3.45
CA THR A 15 14.28 7.67 -2.94
C THR A 15 13.52 8.93 -2.52
N LEU A 16 14.19 9.86 -1.83
CA LEU A 16 13.58 11.15 -1.49
C LEU A 16 13.10 11.95 -2.71
N PHE A 17 13.71 11.74 -3.88
CA PHE A 17 13.29 12.40 -5.13
C PHE A 17 11.96 11.88 -5.66
N ASP A 18 11.49 10.71 -5.19
CA ASP A 18 10.22 10.12 -5.61
C ASP A 18 9.01 10.65 -4.81
N ALA A 19 9.23 11.45 -3.77
CA ALA A 19 8.17 11.94 -2.88
C ALA A 19 7.04 12.65 -3.64
N HIS A 20 7.39 13.45 -4.65
CA HIS A 20 6.41 14.14 -5.49
C HIS A 20 5.59 13.16 -6.33
N ALA A 21 6.25 12.25 -7.06
CA ALA A 21 5.57 11.31 -7.94
C ALA A 21 4.67 10.32 -7.16
N ILE A 22 5.10 9.89 -5.97
CA ILE A 22 4.29 9.07 -5.05
C ILE A 22 3.04 9.85 -4.62
N ALA A 23 3.20 11.13 -4.27
CA ALA A 23 2.09 11.99 -3.89
C ALA A 23 1.08 12.17 -5.03
N GLU A 24 1.54 12.37 -6.27
CA GLU A 24 0.67 12.46 -7.45
C GLU A 24 -0.15 11.19 -7.65
N VAL A 25 0.49 10.01 -7.58
CA VAL A 25 -0.22 8.71 -7.70
C VAL A 25 -1.25 8.57 -6.59
N GLN A 26 -0.89 8.85 -5.33
CA GLN A 26 -1.82 8.73 -4.21
C GLN A 26 -3.03 9.65 -4.37
N VAL A 27 -2.80 10.92 -4.73
CA VAL A 27 -3.88 11.90 -4.89
C VAL A 27 -4.80 11.51 -6.04
N ALA A 28 -4.24 11.11 -7.18
CA ALA A 28 -5.03 10.67 -8.32
C ALA A 28 -5.90 9.45 -7.99
N VAL A 29 -5.33 8.42 -7.34
CA VAL A 29 -6.08 7.21 -6.98
C VAL A 29 -7.16 7.51 -5.95
N TRP A 30 -6.93 8.40 -4.98
CA TRP A 30 -7.99 8.77 -4.05
C TRP A 30 -9.12 9.54 -4.70
N GLN A 31 -8.81 10.45 -5.63
CA GLN A 31 -9.82 11.22 -6.36
C GLN A 31 -10.70 10.37 -7.28
N SER A 32 -10.21 9.20 -7.71
CA SER A 32 -10.97 8.25 -8.51
C SER A 32 -11.62 7.15 -7.66
N ALA A 33 -10.83 6.38 -6.92
CA ALA A 33 -11.29 5.16 -6.22
C ALA A 33 -12.15 5.44 -4.98
N TYR A 34 -11.95 6.60 -4.33
CA TYR A 34 -12.67 6.94 -3.10
C TYR A 34 -13.76 8.00 -3.29
N ARG A 35 -13.98 8.49 -4.52
CA ARG A 35 -15.01 9.49 -4.85
C ARG A 35 -16.40 9.14 -4.34
N ASP A 36 -16.76 7.86 -4.46
CA ASP A 36 -18.09 7.36 -4.10
C ASP A 36 -18.13 6.75 -2.69
N ILE A 37 -16.99 6.75 -1.99
CA ILE A 37 -16.81 6.12 -0.67
C ILE A 37 -16.59 7.17 0.43
N LEU A 38 -15.83 8.22 0.12
CA LEU A 38 -15.45 9.27 1.07
C LEU A 38 -16.22 10.57 0.80
N PRO A 39 -16.54 11.34 1.85
CA PRO A 39 -17.02 12.71 1.71
C PRO A 39 -16.11 13.53 0.80
N ALA A 40 -16.69 14.23 -0.18
CA ALA A 40 -15.93 15.04 -1.15
C ALA A 40 -14.96 16.03 -0.47
N ALA A 41 -15.38 16.62 0.65
CA ALA A 41 -14.55 17.53 1.44
C ALA A 41 -13.26 16.89 2.00
N LEU A 42 -13.25 15.57 2.26
CA LEU A 42 -12.04 14.85 2.68
C LEU A 42 -11.09 14.62 1.50
N ILE A 43 -11.64 14.34 0.32
CA ILE A 43 -10.87 14.14 -0.91
C ILE A 43 -10.25 15.46 -1.38
N GLU A 44 -11.02 16.55 -1.37
CA GLU A 44 -10.60 17.89 -1.80
C GLU A 44 -9.48 18.48 -0.92
N ARG A 45 -9.42 18.09 0.35
CA ARG A 45 -8.34 18.51 1.27
C ARG A 45 -7.01 17.81 0.99
N MET A 46 -7.00 16.76 0.18
CA MET A 46 -5.77 16.03 -0.09
C MET A 46 -5.05 16.63 -1.30
N THR A 47 -4.03 17.45 -1.01
CA THR A 47 -3.20 18.09 -2.04
C THR A 47 -1.92 17.30 -2.29
N VAL A 48 -1.39 17.39 -3.52
CA VAL A 48 -0.08 16.80 -3.86
C VAL A 48 1.02 17.38 -2.98
N ALA A 49 1.02 18.70 -2.73
CA ALA A 49 2.04 19.34 -1.89
C ALA A 49 2.06 18.81 -0.44
N ASP A 50 0.88 18.62 0.17
CA ASP A 50 0.81 18.09 1.54
C ASP A 50 1.24 16.62 1.60
N ARG A 51 0.86 15.83 0.59
CA ARG A 51 1.28 14.43 0.48
C ARG A 51 2.77 14.30 0.20
N GLU A 52 3.35 15.14 -0.67
CA GLU A 52 4.78 15.16 -0.97
C GLU A 52 5.60 15.42 0.31
N ASN A 53 5.20 16.42 1.10
CA ASN A 53 5.84 16.70 2.39
C ASN A 53 5.73 15.50 3.36
N GLY A 54 4.56 14.85 3.40
CA GLY A 54 4.36 13.63 4.19
C GLY A 54 5.27 12.49 3.75
N TRP A 55 5.35 12.21 2.45
CA TRP A 55 6.22 11.18 1.88
C TRP A 55 7.69 11.50 2.10
N GLY A 56 8.12 12.75 1.97
CA GLY A 56 9.48 13.16 2.29
C GLY A 56 9.87 12.81 3.73
N LYS A 57 8.97 13.01 4.69
CA LYS A 57 9.20 12.62 6.10
C LYS A 57 9.27 11.10 6.27
N ILE A 58 8.35 10.36 5.66
CA ILE A 58 8.32 8.88 5.74
C ILE A 58 9.61 8.29 5.16
N LEU A 59 9.98 8.71 3.94
CA LEU A 59 11.20 8.26 3.26
C LEU A 59 12.46 8.59 4.07
N THR A 60 12.52 9.79 4.66
CA THR A 60 13.62 10.18 5.55
C THR A 60 13.70 9.28 6.79
N ALA A 61 12.56 9.05 7.44
CA ALA A 61 12.50 8.23 8.65
C ALA A 61 12.89 6.76 8.38
N TYR A 62 12.44 6.20 7.25
CA TYR A 62 12.84 4.84 6.83
C TYR A 62 14.31 4.74 6.48
N ALA A 63 14.87 5.73 5.76
CA ALA A 63 16.30 5.77 5.46
C ALA A 63 17.17 5.84 6.74
N GLN A 64 16.70 6.51 7.79
CA GLN A 64 17.42 6.65 9.05
C GLN A 64 17.29 5.42 9.96
N SER A 65 16.09 4.83 10.03
CA SER A 65 15.79 3.73 10.96
C SER A 65 16.09 2.36 10.39
N GLY A 66 15.97 2.18 9.07
CA GLY A 66 15.99 0.86 8.43
C GLY A 66 14.78 -0.02 8.81
N ARG A 67 13.71 0.57 9.36
CA ARG A 67 12.52 -0.15 9.88
C ARG A 67 11.30 -0.10 8.96
N GLY A 68 11.52 0.29 7.71
CA GLY A 68 10.48 0.35 6.69
C GLY A 68 11.08 0.58 5.30
N ALA A 69 10.23 0.44 4.30
CA ALA A 69 10.59 0.63 2.90
C ALA A 69 9.40 1.23 2.14
N VAL A 70 9.73 1.97 1.08
CA VAL A 70 8.77 2.31 0.04
C VAL A 70 9.33 1.78 -1.28
N VAL A 71 8.51 1.07 -2.04
CA VAL A 71 8.84 0.50 -3.35
C VAL A 71 7.97 1.20 -4.38
N VAL A 72 8.57 1.70 -5.45
CA VAL A 72 7.85 2.28 -6.59
C VAL A 72 7.82 1.31 -7.77
N ALA A 73 6.71 1.32 -8.49
CA ALA A 73 6.56 0.70 -9.80
C ALA A 73 6.68 1.77 -10.88
N GLU A 74 7.61 1.59 -11.79
CA GLU A 74 7.86 2.49 -12.91
C GLU A 74 7.46 1.86 -14.24
N HIS A 75 6.78 2.63 -15.07
CA HIS A 75 6.48 2.30 -16.45
C HIS A 75 6.97 3.44 -17.35
N ALA A 76 7.84 3.13 -18.32
CA ALA A 76 8.44 4.12 -19.21
C ALA A 76 9.07 5.35 -18.49
N GLY A 77 9.68 5.11 -17.31
CA GLY A 77 10.32 6.16 -16.50
C GLY A 77 9.37 7.00 -15.65
N VAL A 78 8.08 6.64 -15.60
CA VAL A 78 7.06 7.31 -14.78
C VAL A 78 6.64 6.38 -13.64
N VAL A 79 6.58 6.89 -12.42
CA VAL A 79 6.01 6.16 -11.28
C VAL A 79 4.50 6.01 -11.50
N VAL A 80 4.04 4.76 -11.59
CA VAL A 80 2.63 4.40 -11.84
C VAL A 80 2.01 3.65 -10.65
N GLY A 81 2.78 3.35 -9.63
CA GLY A 81 2.31 2.71 -8.41
C GLY A 81 3.39 2.70 -7.34
N PHE A 82 2.98 2.45 -6.11
CA PHE A 82 3.91 2.28 -5.00
C PHE A 82 3.30 1.45 -3.88
N LEU A 83 4.18 0.95 -3.02
CA LEU A 83 3.82 0.34 -1.74
C LEU A 83 4.75 0.87 -0.66
N SER A 84 4.17 1.14 0.51
CA SER A 84 4.89 1.48 1.74
C SER A 84 4.65 0.38 2.77
N CYS A 85 5.70 -0.03 3.47
CA CYS A 85 5.63 -1.03 4.52
C CYS A 85 6.66 -0.78 5.63
N GLY A 86 6.39 -1.28 6.84
CA GLY A 86 7.31 -1.18 7.97
C GLY A 86 6.76 -1.82 9.23
N ASP A 87 7.28 -1.40 10.38
CA ASP A 87 6.74 -1.79 11.69
C ASP A 87 5.23 -1.47 11.81
N GLN A 88 4.49 -2.39 12.40
CA GLN A 88 3.06 -2.21 12.66
C GLN A 88 2.82 -1.06 13.64
N ARG A 89 1.97 -0.11 13.21
CA ARG A 89 1.63 1.09 13.97
C ARG A 89 0.36 0.92 14.80
N ASP A 90 -0.48 -0.04 14.44
CA ASP A 90 -1.74 -0.31 15.10
C ASP A 90 -1.57 -1.34 16.25
N GLU A 91 -1.87 -0.93 17.49
CA GLU A 91 -1.72 -1.78 18.68
C GLU A 91 -2.61 -3.03 18.65
N GLU A 92 -3.78 -2.96 18.00
CA GLU A 92 -4.72 -4.08 17.88
C GLU A 92 -4.14 -5.20 17.03
N LEU A 93 -3.44 -4.84 15.94
CA LEU A 93 -2.84 -5.80 15.02
C LEU A 93 -1.43 -6.23 15.43
N LEU A 94 -0.70 -5.40 16.17
CA LEU A 94 0.73 -5.57 16.49
C LEU A 94 1.08 -6.94 17.07
N THR A 95 0.22 -7.51 17.90
CA THR A 95 0.49 -8.80 18.56
C THR A 95 0.54 -9.96 17.56
N SER A 96 -0.32 -9.93 16.53
CA SER A 96 -0.42 -11.01 15.53
C SER A 96 0.38 -10.70 14.27
N PHE A 97 0.55 -9.41 13.96
CA PHE A 97 1.13 -8.91 12.72
C PHE A 97 2.13 -7.79 13.03
N PRO A 98 3.41 -8.11 13.27
CA PRO A 98 4.42 -7.13 13.64
C PRO A 98 4.84 -6.22 12.47
N GLY A 99 4.58 -6.64 11.22
CA GLY A 99 4.72 -5.81 10.02
C GLY A 99 3.40 -5.20 9.55
N GLU A 100 3.51 -4.15 8.74
CA GLU A 100 2.37 -3.45 8.14
C GLU A 100 2.63 -3.12 6.66
N PHE A 101 1.63 -3.36 5.81
CA PHE A 101 1.56 -2.73 4.49
C PHE A 101 0.75 -1.42 4.61
N SER A 102 1.45 -0.32 4.89
CA SER A 102 0.84 0.95 5.30
C SER A 102 0.16 1.72 4.17
N ALA A 103 0.56 1.48 2.92
CA ALA A 103 -0.09 2.03 1.74
C ALA A 103 0.24 1.20 0.51
N ILE A 104 -0.73 0.99 -0.38
CA ILE A 104 -0.51 0.45 -1.71
C ILE A 104 -1.46 1.13 -2.69
N TYR A 105 -0.90 1.72 -3.75
CA TYR A 105 -1.68 2.40 -4.78
C TYR A 105 -1.08 2.12 -6.16
N VAL A 106 -1.95 1.92 -7.14
CA VAL A 106 -1.59 1.78 -8.55
C VAL A 106 -2.53 2.67 -9.35
N ALA A 107 -1.96 3.54 -10.18
CA ALA A 107 -2.71 4.43 -11.05
C ALA A 107 -3.71 3.64 -11.91
N ASP A 108 -4.91 4.17 -12.11
CA ASP A 108 -5.99 3.45 -12.80
C ASP A 108 -5.60 2.94 -14.19
N SER A 109 -4.81 3.72 -14.93
CA SER A 109 -4.27 3.36 -16.25
C SER A 109 -3.27 2.19 -16.22
N ALA A 110 -2.72 1.86 -15.05
CA ALA A 110 -1.72 0.83 -14.83
C ALA A 110 -2.27 -0.39 -14.03
N GLN A 111 -3.55 -0.38 -13.64
CA GLN A 111 -4.16 -1.49 -12.92
C GLN A 111 -4.34 -2.72 -13.80
N ARG A 112 -4.54 -3.88 -13.14
CA ARG A 112 -4.76 -5.20 -13.78
C ARG A 112 -3.62 -5.69 -14.69
N GLN A 113 -2.42 -5.13 -14.53
CA GLN A 113 -1.20 -5.54 -15.26
C GLN A 113 -0.21 -6.31 -14.37
N GLY A 114 -0.62 -6.74 -13.18
CA GLY A 114 0.24 -7.46 -12.22
C GLY A 114 1.07 -6.55 -11.30
N ILE A 115 1.07 -5.23 -11.50
CA ILE A 115 1.85 -4.27 -10.69
C ILE A 115 1.57 -4.38 -9.19
N GLY A 116 0.29 -4.36 -8.78
CA GLY A 116 -0.07 -4.45 -7.36
C GLY A 116 0.42 -5.76 -6.71
N ARG A 117 0.32 -6.88 -7.44
CA ARG A 117 0.84 -8.19 -6.99
C ARG A 117 2.35 -8.15 -6.80
N ALA A 118 3.08 -7.60 -7.78
CA ALA A 118 4.53 -7.47 -7.71
C ALA A 118 4.98 -6.53 -6.57
N LEU A 119 4.26 -5.42 -6.34
CA LEU A 119 4.50 -4.51 -5.21
C LEU A 119 4.31 -5.21 -3.86
N MET A 120 3.25 -6.01 -3.68
CA MET A 120 3.03 -6.78 -2.46
C MET A 120 4.15 -7.80 -2.21
N GLY A 121 4.63 -8.47 -3.27
CA GLY A 121 5.77 -9.39 -3.20
C GLY A 121 7.06 -8.69 -2.72
N GLU A 122 7.40 -7.53 -3.30
CA GLU A 122 8.57 -6.75 -2.87
C GLU A 122 8.40 -6.18 -1.46
N GLY A 123 7.19 -5.73 -1.09
CA GLY A 123 6.89 -5.31 0.28
C GLY A 123 7.09 -6.44 1.29
N ALA A 124 6.62 -7.65 0.97
CA ALA A 124 6.78 -8.82 1.83
C ALA A 124 8.27 -9.19 2.00
N ARG A 125 9.07 -9.09 0.93
CA ARG A 125 10.54 -9.27 1.00
C ARG A 125 11.19 -8.21 1.88
N ALA A 126 10.79 -6.95 1.75
CA ALA A 126 11.31 -5.85 2.55
C ALA A 126 10.99 -6.04 4.05
N LEU A 127 9.76 -6.43 4.39
CA LEU A 127 9.35 -6.74 5.76
C LEU A 127 10.11 -7.94 6.34
N THR A 128 10.27 -9.01 5.54
CA THR A 128 11.06 -10.19 5.93
C THR A 128 12.52 -9.82 6.20
N ALA A 129 13.11 -8.94 5.39
CA ALA A 129 14.49 -8.48 5.55
C ALA A 129 14.74 -7.71 6.86
N ILE A 130 13.70 -7.11 7.45
CA ILE A 130 13.77 -6.41 8.74
C ILE A 130 13.25 -7.27 9.91
N GLY A 131 12.99 -8.56 9.68
CA GLY A 131 12.69 -9.55 10.71
C GLY A 131 11.19 -9.81 10.96
N HIS A 132 10.29 -9.27 10.12
CA HIS A 132 8.86 -9.52 10.24
C HIS A 132 8.45 -10.76 9.44
N ALA A 133 7.80 -11.72 10.08
CA ALA A 133 7.28 -12.92 9.42
C ALA A 133 5.82 -12.79 8.98
N ALA A 134 5.08 -11.86 9.58
CA ALA A 134 3.65 -11.65 9.37
C ALA A 134 3.37 -10.15 9.24
N ALA A 135 2.36 -9.81 8.44
CA ALA A 135 1.94 -8.42 8.28
C ALA A 135 0.44 -8.29 8.04
N ALA A 136 -0.08 -7.10 8.30
CA ALA A 136 -1.46 -6.77 8.03
C ALA A 136 -1.60 -5.35 7.46
N LEU A 137 -2.79 -5.04 6.98
CA LEU A 137 -3.19 -3.70 6.57
C LEU A 137 -4.67 -3.48 6.87
N TRP A 138 -5.04 -2.22 7.02
CA TRP A 138 -6.43 -1.77 7.02
C TRP A 138 -6.85 -1.33 5.62
N VAL A 139 -8.11 -1.60 5.29
CA VAL A 139 -8.76 -1.12 4.07
C VAL A 139 -10.20 -0.74 4.37
N LEU A 140 -10.71 0.32 3.74
CA LEU A 140 -12.11 0.71 3.86
C LEU A 140 -13.03 -0.47 3.48
N SER A 141 -14.03 -0.72 4.32
CA SER A 141 -15.02 -1.80 4.14
C SER A 141 -15.72 -1.70 2.79
N GLU A 142 -16.00 -0.48 2.33
CA GLU A 142 -16.66 -0.21 1.03
C GLU A 142 -15.72 -0.35 -0.18
N ASN A 143 -14.40 -0.48 0.02
CA ASN A 143 -13.45 -0.67 -1.09
C ASN A 143 -13.41 -2.15 -1.50
N ALA A 144 -14.50 -2.62 -2.11
CA ALA A 144 -14.65 -4.00 -2.58
C ALA A 144 -13.54 -4.44 -3.55
N GLY A 145 -13.02 -3.52 -4.38
CA GLY A 145 -11.93 -3.78 -5.31
C GLY A 145 -10.62 -4.14 -4.59
N ALA A 146 -10.21 -3.33 -3.61
CA ALA A 146 -9.02 -3.61 -2.81
C ALA A 146 -9.20 -4.86 -1.94
N ARG A 147 -10.38 -5.04 -1.31
CA ARG A 147 -10.70 -6.25 -0.54
C ARG A 147 -10.54 -7.53 -1.37
N GLY A 148 -11.12 -7.57 -2.57
CA GLY A 148 -10.99 -8.70 -3.48
C GLY A 148 -9.54 -8.92 -3.93
N PHE A 149 -8.76 -7.85 -4.10
CA PHE A 149 -7.34 -7.94 -4.39
C PHE A 149 -6.55 -8.60 -3.25
N TYR A 150 -6.76 -8.20 -1.99
CA TYR A 150 -6.07 -8.81 -0.85
C TYR A 150 -6.47 -10.27 -0.63
N GLN A 151 -7.76 -10.61 -0.78
CA GLN A 151 -8.24 -11.99 -0.74
C GLN A 151 -7.58 -12.86 -1.83
N ALA A 152 -7.45 -12.33 -3.05
CA ALA A 152 -6.80 -13.03 -4.16
C ALA A 152 -5.27 -13.21 -3.96
N LEU A 153 -4.69 -12.53 -2.98
CA LEU A 153 -3.31 -12.69 -2.51
C LEU A 153 -3.22 -13.50 -1.22
N GLY A 154 -4.28 -14.20 -0.82
CA GLY A 154 -4.30 -15.05 0.38
C GLY A 154 -4.49 -14.30 1.70
N GLY A 155 -4.77 -12.99 1.66
CA GLY A 155 -5.07 -12.21 2.85
C GLY A 155 -6.35 -12.72 3.53
N VAL A 156 -6.29 -12.90 4.84
CA VAL A 156 -7.42 -13.35 5.67
C VAL A 156 -7.95 -12.17 6.46
N VAL A 157 -9.27 -12.07 6.60
CA VAL A 157 -9.89 -11.06 7.48
C VAL A 157 -9.47 -11.33 8.93
N SER A 158 -8.86 -10.34 9.56
CA SER A 158 -8.27 -10.48 10.92
C SER A 158 -8.94 -9.61 11.97
N ALA A 159 -9.49 -8.47 11.58
CA ALA A 159 -10.17 -7.53 12.47
C ALA A 159 -11.12 -6.63 11.65
N GLU A 160 -12.06 -5.99 12.33
CA GLU A 160 -12.98 -5.01 11.78
C GLU A 160 -13.06 -3.82 12.73
N ARG A 161 -13.03 -2.61 12.17
CA ARG A 161 -13.20 -1.36 12.91
C ARG A 161 -14.42 -0.64 12.38
N VAL A 162 -15.35 -0.34 13.27
CA VAL A 162 -16.58 0.38 12.96
C VAL A 162 -16.53 1.71 13.71
N ASP A 163 -16.16 2.80 13.01
CA ASP A 163 -16.18 4.14 13.60
C ASP A 163 -17.60 4.75 13.47
N GLY A 164 -18.53 4.17 14.22
CA GLY A 164 -19.96 4.45 14.10
C GLY A 164 -20.56 5.40 15.15
N GLN A 165 -19.79 6.06 16.02
CA GLN A 165 -20.42 6.85 17.10
C GLN A 165 -20.94 8.23 16.67
N ASN A 166 -20.50 8.81 15.55
CA ASN A 166 -20.97 10.13 15.08
C ASN A 166 -21.27 10.21 13.56
N GLY A 167 -21.20 9.11 12.79
CA GLY A 167 -21.50 9.12 11.35
C GLY A 167 -20.43 9.77 10.45
N GLU A 168 -19.24 10.05 10.98
CA GLU A 168 -18.08 10.61 10.25
C GLU A 168 -16.93 9.62 10.09
N GLY A 169 -17.02 8.46 10.76
CA GLY A 169 -16.01 7.42 10.69
C GLY A 169 -16.17 6.53 9.47
N LEU A 170 -15.07 5.93 9.05
CA LEU A 170 -15.03 5.03 7.92
C LEU A 170 -14.80 3.63 8.45
N ASP A 171 -15.72 2.72 8.16
CA ASP A 171 -15.56 1.32 8.57
C ASP A 171 -14.37 0.72 7.82
N GLU A 172 -13.51 0.00 8.53
CA GLU A 172 -12.32 -0.65 7.99
C GLU A 172 -12.29 -2.14 8.30
N ILE A 173 -11.71 -2.92 7.39
CA ILE A 173 -11.44 -4.34 7.57
C ILE A 173 -9.93 -4.55 7.49
N ALA A 174 -9.37 -5.27 8.45
CA ALA A 174 -7.98 -5.67 8.40
C ALA A 174 -7.83 -6.98 7.63
N TYR A 175 -6.90 -7.02 6.68
CA TYR A 175 -6.41 -8.24 6.06
C TYR A 175 -5.01 -8.55 6.58
N GLY A 176 -4.80 -9.78 7.04
CA GLY A 176 -3.53 -10.27 7.56
C GLY A 176 -2.97 -11.44 6.78
N TRP A 177 -1.65 -11.54 6.79
CA TRP A 177 -0.86 -12.66 6.29
C TRP A 177 0.05 -13.14 7.42
N ALA A 178 -0.17 -14.38 7.86
CA ALA A 178 0.61 -14.98 8.95
C ALA A 178 2.00 -15.47 8.50
N ASP A 179 2.20 -15.67 7.19
CA ASP A 179 3.47 -16.04 6.58
C ASP A 179 3.71 -15.22 5.30
N LEU A 180 4.65 -14.27 5.37
CA LEU A 180 5.03 -13.42 4.25
C LEU A 180 5.75 -14.16 3.12
N THR A 181 6.25 -15.38 3.34
CA THR A 181 6.87 -16.17 2.28
C THR A 181 5.86 -16.60 1.21
N GLU A 182 4.59 -16.76 1.59
CA GLU A 182 3.49 -17.08 0.67
C GLU A 182 3.22 -15.94 -0.31
N ILE A 183 3.48 -14.68 0.09
CA ILE A 183 3.38 -13.51 -0.80
C ILE A 183 4.65 -13.39 -1.66
N CYS A 184 5.83 -13.66 -1.09
CA CYS A 184 7.12 -13.56 -1.80
C CYS A 184 7.25 -14.51 -3.00
N ALA A 185 6.50 -15.62 -2.99
CA ALA A 185 6.52 -16.67 -4.02
C ALA A 185 5.69 -16.35 -5.27
N ILE A 186 4.99 -15.21 -5.24
CA ILE A 186 4.05 -14.75 -6.27
C ILE A 186 4.77 -13.89 -7.32
#